data_AF-B1JV71-F1
#
_entry.id   AF-B1JV71-F1
#
_cell.length_a   1.000
_cell.length_b   1.000
_cell.length_c   1.000
_cell.angle_alpha   90.00
_cell.angle_beta   90.00
_cell.angle_gamma   90.00
#
_symmetry.space_group_name_H-M   'P 1'
#
loop_
_entity.id
_entity.type
_entity.pdbx_description
1 polymer ?
#
loop_
_entity_poly.entity_id
_entity_poly.type
_entity_poly.pdbx_seq_one_letter_code
_entity_poly.pdbx_strand_id
1 'polypeptide(L)'
;MPLIFLIPSDYVGPVVALFDQKDGIDLVHASDGYEVSVPANGIVKVKGHPTFDRGGGYPYSSVVFLLVDRDGRRQPLREAINPWQEYDKDDNAHWLVGIRDAQGNLRKIPLSNADGFVFDDFSEAEKNEKMVLWHDTCQDRVFSPDYPAYQAGEKTAQELNIPPCGEFVVGSVDHVRTWPEWMFLRGKGKQEKLGVRNPAYRSVQQLVDEANERNAKKKALGIE
;
A
#
# COMPACT_ATOMS: atom_id res chain seq x y z
N MET A 1 -18.53 -1.18 8.12
CA MET A 1 -18.40 -0.20 7.01
C MET A 1 -16.96 -0.19 6.50
N PRO A 2 -16.74 0.12 5.20
CA PRO A 2 -15.40 0.13 4.62
C PRO A 2 -14.60 1.38 5.00
N LEU A 3 -13.27 1.28 4.97
CA LEU A 3 -12.36 2.43 4.99
C LEU A 3 -12.14 2.94 3.57
N ILE A 4 -12.36 4.22 3.33
CA ILE A 4 -12.25 4.87 2.03
C ILE A 4 -11.07 5.85 2.06
N PHE A 5 -10.01 5.53 1.32
CA PHE A 5 -8.89 6.43 1.08
C PHE A 5 -9.22 7.39 -0.06
N LEU A 6 -9.22 8.68 0.23
CA LEU A 6 -9.34 9.76 -0.74
C LEU A 6 -7.94 10.21 -1.16
N ILE A 7 -7.50 9.76 -2.33
CA ILE A 7 -6.16 9.95 -2.87
C ILE A 7 -6.20 11.11 -3.87
N PRO A 8 -5.44 12.20 -3.66
CA PRO A 8 -5.36 13.28 -4.65
C PRO A 8 -4.92 12.79 -6.03
N SER A 9 -5.51 13.33 -7.10
CA SER A 9 -5.25 12.88 -8.47
C SER A 9 -3.78 12.99 -8.89
N ASP A 10 -3.05 13.94 -8.33
CA ASP A 10 -1.63 14.22 -8.52
C ASP A 10 -0.72 13.46 -7.52
N TYR A 11 -1.27 12.67 -6.61
CA TYR A 11 -0.46 11.96 -5.64
C TYR A 11 0.20 10.71 -6.25
N VAL A 12 1.52 10.63 -6.18
CA VAL A 12 2.28 9.39 -6.40
C VAL A 12 3.22 9.08 -5.25
N GLY A 13 3.36 7.79 -4.94
CA GLY A 13 4.27 7.30 -3.91
C GLY A 13 3.62 6.37 -2.89
N PRO A 14 4.36 6.03 -1.82
CA PRO A 14 3.89 5.14 -0.77
C PRO A 14 3.00 5.87 0.23
N VAL A 15 1.89 5.23 0.57
CA VAL A 15 0.96 5.60 1.63
C VAL A 15 1.11 4.62 2.79
N VAL A 16 1.17 5.15 4.01
CA VAL A 16 1.13 4.36 5.25
C VAL A 16 0.01 4.92 6.11
N ALA A 17 -0.95 4.07 6.46
CA ALA A 17 -2.00 4.35 7.42
C ALA A 17 -1.65 3.73 8.77
N LEU A 18 -1.48 4.59 9.78
CA LEU A 18 -1.19 4.23 11.16
C LEU A 18 -2.46 4.39 11.99
N PHE A 19 -2.91 3.34 12.67
CA PHE A 19 -4.08 3.36 13.53
C PHE A 19 -3.67 3.52 15.01
N ASP A 20 -4.61 3.87 15.87
CA ASP A 20 -4.40 4.10 17.31
C ASP A 20 -3.36 5.19 17.64
N GLN A 21 -3.28 6.22 16.79
CA GLN A 21 -2.35 7.33 16.96
C GLN A 21 -2.96 8.45 17.80
N LYS A 22 -2.37 8.76 18.97
CA LYS A 22 -2.89 9.81 19.88
C LYS A 22 -3.05 11.17 19.21
N ASP A 23 -2.17 11.49 18.26
CA ASP A 23 -2.15 12.72 17.48
C ASP A 23 -2.73 12.53 16.05
N GLY A 24 -3.45 11.44 15.83
CA GLY A 24 -4.13 11.15 14.57
C GLY A 24 -5.39 12.01 14.37
N ILE A 25 -6.03 11.81 13.22
CA ILE A 25 -7.33 12.39 12.91
C ILE A 25 -8.46 11.40 13.21
N ASP A 26 -9.65 11.93 13.42
CA ASP A 26 -10.89 11.17 13.42
C ASP A 26 -11.33 10.90 11.97
N LEU A 27 -11.84 9.71 11.70
CA LEU A 27 -12.36 9.38 10.37
C LEU A 27 -13.67 10.13 10.12
N VAL A 28 -13.87 10.56 8.88
CA VAL A 28 -15.11 11.23 8.48
C VAL A 28 -16.15 10.16 8.16
N HIS A 29 -17.30 10.20 8.82
CA HIS A 29 -18.39 9.27 8.55
C HIS A 29 -19.18 9.74 7.32
N ALA A 30 -19.10 8.99 6.21
CA ALA A 30 -19.88 9.21 5.01
C ALA A 30 -21.03 8.18 4.91
N SER A 31 -21.87 8.30 3.88
CA SER A 31 -22.95 7.32 3.64
C SER A 31 -22.41 5.93 3.31
N ASP A 32 -21.23 5.87 2.68
CA ASP A 32 -20.72 4.65 2.07
C ASP A 32 -19.55 4.05 2.86
N GLY A 33 -19.08 4.72 3.91
CA GLY A 33 -17.95 4.27 4.72
C GLY A 33 -17.29 5.35 5.56
N TYR A 34 -16.14 5.00 6.12
CA TYR A 34 -15.27 5.93 6.84
C TYR A 34 -14.24 6.51 5.87
N GLU A 35 -14.24 7.81 5.66
CA GLU A 35 -13.35 8.49 4.74
C GLU A 35 -12.09 9.02 5.44
N VAL A 36 -10.98 8.95 4.72
CA VAL A 36 -9.71 9.54 5.11
C VAL A 36 -8.95 10.08 3.90
N SER A 37 -8.50 11.33 3.98
CA SER A 37 -7.70 11.95 2.93
C SER A 37 -6.23 11.57 3.05
N VAL A 38 -5.62 11.18 1.93
CA VAL A 38 -4.19 10.93 1.86
C VAL A 38 -3.44 12.27 1.79
N PRO A 39 -2.57 12.59 2.78
CA PRO A 39 -1.80 13.82 2.75
C PRO A 39 -0.65 13.73 1.73
N ALA A 40 -0.06 14.87 1.38
CA ALA A 40 0.99 14.94 0.36
C ALA A 40 2.22 14.06 0.64
N ASN A 41 2.54 13.82 1.92
CA ASN A 41 3.65 12.94 2.32
C ASN A 41 3.28 11.45 2.36
N GLY A 42 2.00 11.11 2.24
CA GLY A 42 1.47 9.74 2.28
C GLY A 42 1.28 9.16 3.69
N ILE A 43 1.50 9.90 4.77
CA ILE A 43 1.37 9.35 6.13
C ILE A 43 0.02 9.74 6.73
N VAL A 44 -0.89 8.77 6.80
CA VAL A 44 -2.21 8.90 7.42
C VAL A 44 -2.11 8.41 8.87
N LYS A 45 -2.45 9.26 9.84
CA LYS A 45 -2.54 8.89 11.26
C LYS A 45 -3.99 8.93 11.71
N VAL A 46 -4.51 7.83 12.25
CA VAL A 46 -5.91 7.69 12.68
C VAL A 46 -5.94 7.44 14.19
N LYS A 47 -6.84 8.11 14.92
CA LYS A 47 -6.89 8.00 16.40
C LYS A 47 -7.31 6.64 16.93
N GLY A 48 -8.07 5.87 16.17
CA GLY A 48 -8.55 4.55 16.59
C GLY A 48 -8.44 3.52 15.49
N HIS A 49 -8.74 2.26 15.82
CA HIS A 49 -8.91 1.16 14.88
C HIS A 49 -10.41 0.80 14.76
N PRO A 50 -11.17 1.35 13.81
CA PRO A 50 -12.49 0.81 13.54
C PRO A 50 -12.35 -0.64 13.05
N THR A 51 -13.25 -1.52 13.47
CA THR A 51 -13.38 -2.84 12.85
C THR A 51 -14.03 -2.64 11.48
N PHE A 52 -13.25 -2.77 10.42
CA PHE A 52 -13.77 -2.69 9.05
C PHE A 52 -14.42 -4.02 8.67
N ASP A 53 -15.56 -3.97 7.99
CA ASP A 53 -16.27 -5.20 7.59
C ASP A 53 -15.38 -6.03 6.67
N ARG A 54 -15.25 -7.33 6.93
CA ARG A 54 -14.59 -8.28 6.02
C ARG A 54 -15.50 -8.58 4.82
N GLY A 55 -15.84 -7.58 4.02
CA GLY A 55 -16.69 -7.79 2.86
C GLY A 55 -15.89 -8.07 1.58
N GLY A 56 -16.50 -8.86 0.69
CA GLY A 56 -16.00 -9.22 -0.65
C GLY A 56 -15.91 -8.00 -1.56
N GLY A 57 -15.74 -8.18 -2.87
CA GLY A 57 -15.42 -7.10 -3.82
C GLY A 57 -16.17 -5.76 -3.69
N TYR A 58 -15.54 -4.64 -4.13
CA TYR A 58 -16.13 -3.29 -4.06
C TYR A 58 -17.59 -3.27 -4.57
N PRO A 59 -18.51 -2.54 -3.91
CA PRO A 59 -18.29 -1.65 -2.76
C PRO A 59 -18.23 -2.38 -1.42
N TYR A 60 -18.30 -3.71 -1.41
CA TYR A 60 -18.28 -4.50 -0.19
C TYR A 60 -16.87 -4.67 0.39
N SER A 61 -15.81 -4.17 -0.27
CA SER A 61 -14.42 -4.33 0.19
C SER A 61 -14.22 -3.64 1.53
N SER A 62 -13.48 -4.24 2.46
CA SER A 62 -13.11 -3.62 3.73
C SER A 62 -12.33 -2.30 3.56
N VAL A 63 -11.66 -2.15 2.41
CA VAL A 63 -10.85 -0.99 2.03
C VAL A 63 -11.16 -0.59 0.59
N VAL A 64 -11.32 0.71 0.39
CA VAL A 64 -11.66 1.34 -0.89
C VAL A 64 -10.66 2.45 -1.19
N PHE A 65 -10.25 2.55 -2.45
CA PHE A 65 -9.32 3.58 -2.92
C PHE A 65 -10.00 4.43 -3.98
N LEU A 66 -10.16 5.73 -3.70
CA LEU A 66 -10.76 6.69 -4.64
C LEU A 66 -9.72 7.75 -4.99
N LEU A 67 -9.47 7.95 -6.28
CA LEU A 67 -8.81 9.13 -6.79
C LEU A 67 -9.77 10.32 -6.68
N VAL A 68 -9.27 11.47 -6.23
CA VAL A 68 -10.04 12.71 -6.10
C VAL A 68 -9.36 13.79 -6.92
N ASP A 69 -10.08 14.32 -7.91
CA ASP A 69 -9.58 15.43 -8.73
C ASP A 69 -9.71 16.79 -8.03
N ARG A 70 -9.23 17.85 -8.68
CA ARG A 70 -9.27 19.23 -8.14
C ARG A 70 -10.70 19.77 -7.98
N ASP A 71 -11.68 19.21 -8.68
CA ASP A 71 -13.09 19.58 -8.60
C ASP A 71 -13.84 18.74 -7.55
N GLY A 72 -13.15 17.81 -6.87
CA GLY A 72 -13.72 16.91 -5.87
C GLY A 72 -14.43 15.69 -6.47
N ARG A 73 -14.32 15.45 -7.79
CA ARG A 73 -14.87 14.25 -8.42
C ARG A 73 -14.05 13.04 -8.02
N ARG A 74 -14.76 11.94 -7.75
CA ARG A 74 -14.19 10.70 -7.22
C ARG A 74 -14.20 9.61 -8.29
N GLN A 75 -13.08 8.93 -8.47
CA GLN A 75 -12.95 7.79 -9.36
C GLN A 75 -12.33 6.62 -8.60
N PRO A 76 -12.91 5.41 -8.64
CA PRO A 76 -12.30 4.27 -7.98
C PRO A 76 -11.00 3.86 -8.69
N LEU A 77 -9.97 3.56 -7.90
CA LEU A 77 -8.72 2.99 -8.40
C LEU A 77 -8.80 1.46 -8.44
N ARG A 78 -8.13 0.89 -9.44
CA ARG A 78 -7.83 -0.54 -9.48
C ARG A 78 -6.69 -0.88 -8.53
N GLU A 79 -6.61 -2.14 -8.15
CA GLU A 79 -5.57 -2.67 -7.27
C GLU A 79 -4.80 -3.79 -7.98
N ALA A 80 -3.49 -3.62 -8.10
CA ALA A 80 -2.57 -4.69 -8.47
C ALA A 80 -2.33 -5.60 -7.26
N ILE A 81 -2.67 -6.88 -7.42
CA ILE A 81 -2.54 -7.90 -6.39
C ILE A 81 -1.16 -8.54 -6.50
N ASN A 82 -0.42 -8.52 -5.39
CA ASN A 82 0.89 -9.14 -5.23
C ASN A 82 0.87 -10.62 -5.63
N PRO A 83 2.01 -11.22 -6.04
CA PRO A 83 2.05 -12.63 -6.40
C PRO A 83 1.48 -13.56 -5.33
N TRP A 84 0.69 -14.55 -5.74
CA TRP A 84 0.24 -15.65 -4.91
C TRP A 84 0.32 -16.98 -5.66
N GLN A 85 0.31 -18.07 -4.90
CA GLN A 85 0.25 -19.42 -5.45
C GLN A 85 -1.17 -19.95 -5.41
N GLU A 86 -1.60 -20.58 -6.51
CA GLU A 86 -2.77 -21.46 -6.55
C GLU A 86 -2.33 -22.86 -6.95
N TYR A 87 -2.99 -23.88 -6.40
CA TYR A 87 -2.72 -25.27 -6.70
C TYR A 87 -3.81 -25.81 -7.63
N ASP A 88 -3.41 -26.52 -8.67
CA ASP A 88 -4.36 -27.25 -9.51
C ASP A 88 -4.82 -28.56 -8.84
N LYS A 89 -5.70 -29.30 -9.53
CA LYS A 89 -6.24 -30.58 -9.06
C LYS A 89 -5.19 -31.68 -8.84
N ASP A 90 -3.99 -31.49 -9.38
CA ASP A 90 -2.87 -32.44 -9.35
C ASP A 90 -1.75 -31.92 -8.41
N ASP A 91 -2.06 -30.96 -7.53
CA ASP A 91 -1.16 -30.31 -6.56
C ASP A 91 0.04 -29.56 -7.18
N ASN A 92 -0.04 -29.15 -8.45
CA ASN A 92 0.99 -28.30 -9.04
C ASN A 92 0.75 -26.82 -8.71
N ALA A 93 1.79 -26.14 -8.23
CA ALA A 93 1.74 -24.72 -7.89
C ALA A 93 1.86 -23.84 -9.14
N HIS A 94 0.93 -22.90 -9.30
CA HIS A 94 0.92 -21.87 -10.32
C HIS A 94 1.04 -20.50 -9.68
N TRP A 95 2.06 -19.73 -10.07
CA TRP A 95 2.23 -18.35 -9.61
C TRP A 95 1.35 -17.42 -10.44
N LEU A 96 0.63 -16.55 -9.75
CA LEU A 96 -0.32 -15.62 -10.34
C LEU A 96 -0.07 -14.21 -9.79
N VAL A 97 -0.31 -13.21 -10.62
CA VAL A 97 -0.60 -11.83 -10.20
C VAL A 97 -2.02 -11.48 -10.63
N GLY A 98 -2.52 -10.33 -10.21
CA GLY A 98 -3.89 -9.98 -10.55
C GLY A 98 -4.18 -8.51 -10.52
N ILE A 99 -5.30 -8.16 -11.13
CA ILE A 99 -5.87 -6.81 -11.06
C ILE A 99 -7.28 -6.97 -10.51
N ARG A 100 -7.54 -6.32 -9.38
CA ARG A 100 -8.87 -6.19 -8.80
C ARG A 100 -9.47 -4.86 -9.27
N ASP A 101 -10.63 -4.95 -9.90
CA ASP A 101 -11.35 -3.78 -10.36
C ASP A 101 -12.19 -3.12 -9.24
N ALA A 102 -12.86 -2.03 -9.60
CA ALA A 102 -13.77 -1.29 -8.75
C ALA A 102 -15.09 -2.03 -8.49
N GLN A 103 -15.28 -3.27 -8.90
CA GLN A 103 -16.39 -4.13 -8.48
C GLN A 103 -15.86 -5.31 -7.65
N GLY A 104 -14.54 -5.32 -7.41
CA GLY A 104 -13.78 -6.37 -6.79
C GLY A 104 -13.70 -7.66 -7.59
N ASN A 105 -13.97 -7.62 -8.89
CA ASN A 105 -13.65 -8.73 -9.77
C ASN A 105 -12.13 -8.83 -9.87
N LEU A 106 -11.61 -10.01 -9.53
CA LEU A 106 -10.19 -10.31 -9.64
C LEU A 106 -9.91 -10.95 -11.00
N ARG A 107 -9.18 -10.24 -11.87
CA ARG A 107 -8.60 -10.84 -13.06
C ARG A 107 -7.24 -11.43 -12.70
N LYS A 108 -7.14 -12.76 -12.79
CA LYS A 108 -5.90 -13.51 -12.54
C LYS A 108 -5.06 -13.56 -13.81
N ILE A 109 -3.76 -13.36 -13.65
CA ILE A 109 -2.77 -13.31 -14.74
C ILE A 109 -1.64 -14.26 -14.34
N PRO A 110 -1.32 -15.29 -15.14
CA PRO A 110 -0.15 -16.13 -14.89
C PRO A 110 1.10 -15.28 -14.79
N LEU A 111 1.85 -15.44 -13.70
CA LEU A 111 3.14 -14.78 -13.53
C LEU A 111 4.17 -15.55 -14.36
N SER A 112 4.86 -14.85 -15.26
CA SER A 112 5.94 -15.44 -16.03
C SER A 112 7.18 -15.64 -15.15
N ASN A 113 7.99 -16.64 -15.51
CA ASN A 113 9.30 -16.86 -14.86
C ASN A 113 10.38 -15.87 -15.35
N ALA A 114 10.01 -14.80 -16.05
CA ALA A 114 10.96 -13.84 -16.59
C ALA A 114 11.55 -12.97 -15.48
N ASP A 115 12.85 -12.71 -15.57
CA ASP A 115 13.52 -11.73 -14.71
C ASP A 115 12.96 -10.33 -15.02
N GLY A 116 12.17 -9.75 -14.12
CA GLY A 116 11.50 -8.48 -14.43
C GLY A 116 10.50 -8.07 -13.36
N PHE A 117 10.15 -6.79 -13.28
CA PHE A 117 9.24 -6.19 -12.29
C PHE A 117 7.97 -7.04 -12.13
N VAL A 118 7.48 -7.17 -10.90
CA VAL A 118 6.47 -8.19 -10.55
C VAL A 118 5.14 -8.07 -11.31
N PHE A 119 4.89 -6.91 -11.93
CA PHE A 119 3.69 -6.62 -12.73
C PHE A 119 4.02 -6.44 -14.23
N ASP A 120 5.17 -6.95 -14.70
CA ASP A 120 5.56 -6.83 -16.12
C ASP A 120 4.62 -7.62 -17.07
N ASP A 121 3.94 -8.65 -16.57
CA ASP A 121 2.95 -9.45 -17.31
C ASP A 121 1.60 -8.75 -17.51
N PHE A 122 1.42 -7.54 -16.97
CA PHE A 122 0.24 -6.73 -17.25
C PHE A 122 0.28 -6.22 -18.69
N SER A 123 -0.90 -5.99 -19.27
CA SER A 123 -0.97 -5.39 -20.61
C SER A 123 -0.38 -3.99 -20.62
N GLU A 124 0.10 -3.51 -21.78
CA GLU A 124 0.65 -2.15 -21.91
C GLU A 124 -0.34 -1.06 -21.45
N ALA A 125 -1.64 -1.26 -21.73
CA ALA A 125 -2.67 -0.33 -21.27
C ALA A 125 -2.73 -0.25 -19.73
N GLU A 126 -2.56 -1.37 -19.05
CA GLU A 126 -2.61 -1.46 -17.59
C GLU A 126 -1.32 -0.99 -16.94
N LYS A 127 -0.17 -1.22 -17.57
CA LYS A 127 1.11 -0.74 -17.04
C LYS A 127 1.21 0.79 -16.99
N ASN A 128 0.44 1.47 -17.83
CA ASN A 128 0.32 2.93 -17.86
C ASN A 128 -0.81 3.48 -16.97
N GLU A 129 -1.70 2.63 -16.45
CA GLU A 129 -2.82 3.06 -15.60
C GLU A 129 -2.34 3.32 -14.16
N LYS A 130 -2.82 4.40 -13.56
CA LYS A 130 -2.60 4.67 -12.14
C LYS A 130 -3.45 3.73 -11.29
N MET A 131 -2.82 3.02 -10.37
CA MET A 131 -3.46 2.01 -9.53
C MET A 131 -2.82 1.94 -8.14
N VAL A 132 -3.41 1.12 -7.28
CA VAL A 132 -2.83 0.74 -5.99
C VAL A 132 -1.95 -0.49 -6.20
N LEU A 133 -0.72 -0.45 -5.70
CA LEU A 133 0.25 -1.54 -5.76
C LEU A 133 0.71 -1.89 -4.33
N TRP A 134 1.12 -3.13 -4.11
CA TRP A 134 1.69 -3.59 -2.83
C TRP A 134 0.85 -3.25 -1.60
N HIS A 135 -0.47 -3.38 -1.70
CA HIS A 135 -1.36 -3.25 -0.56
C HIS A 135 -1.13 -4.40 0.42
N ASP A 136 -0.71 -4.07 1.65
CA ASP A 136 -0.31 -5.05 2.65
C ASP A 136 -0.49 -4.48 4.08
N THR A 137 -0.40 -5.35 5.09
CA THR A 137 -0.18 -4.90 6.46
C THR A 137 1.30 -4.54 6.64
N CYS A 138 1.60 -3.52 7.44
CA CYS A 138 2.99 -3.07 7.61
C CYS A 138 3.65 -3.47 8.93
N GLN A 139 2.98 -4.29 9.74
CA GLN A 139 3.43 -4.68 11.09
C GLN A 139 4.80 -5.38 11.09
N ASP A 140 5.16 -6.06 10.01
CA ASP A 140 6.39 -6.88 9.95
C ASP A 140 7.55 -6.18 9.23
N ARG A 141 7.30 -5.04 8.56
CA ARG A 141 8.25 -4.49 7.56
C ARG A 141 8.54 -3.00 7.72
N VAL A 142 7.58 -2.20 8.14
CA VAL A 142 7.78 -0.75 8.31
C VAL A 142 8.41 -0.46 9.67
N PHE A 143 8.04 -1.17 10.72
CA PHE A 143 8.63 -1.02 12.04
C PHE A 143 9.38 -2.30 12.45
N SER A 144 10.61 -2.15 12.97
CA SER A 144 11.45 -3.26 13.43
C SER A 144 12.15 -2.96 14.78
N PRO A 145 11.44 -2.55 15.84
CA PRO A 145 12.00 -2.67 17.18
C PRO A 145 12.14 -4.17 17.49
N ASP A 146 13.36 -4.67 17.72
CA ASP A 146 13.66 -6.06 18.11
C ASP A 146 12.99 -7.17 17.27
N TYR A 147 13.16 -7.09 15.94
CA TYR A 147 12.56 -8.01 14.96
C TYR A 147 12.87 -9.50 15.16
N PRO A 148 14.07 -9.93 15.59
CA PRO A 148 14.31 -11.33 15.92
C PRO A 148 13.36 -11.85 17.00
N ALA A 149 13.14 -11.07 18.07
CA ALA A 149 12.21 -11.42 19.15
C ALA A 149 10.75 -11.41 18.67
N TYR A 150 10.38 -10.46 17.80
CA TYR A 150 9.06 -10.43 17.19
C TYR A 150 8.77 -11.67 16.32
N GLN A 151 9.68 -12.02 15.40
CA GLN A 151 9.53 -13.19 14.52
C GLN A 151 9.53 -14.51 15.28
N ALA A 152 10.28 -14.60 16.38
CA ALA A 152 10.31 -15.76 17.25
C ALA A 152 9.06 -15.86 18.16
N GLY A 153 8.17 -14.86 18.14
CA GLY A 153 7.01 -14.78 19.03
C GLY A 153 7.37 -14.48 20.49
N GLU A 154 8.59 -14.04 20.76
CA GLU A 154 9.09 -13.67 22.09
C GLU A 154 8.59 -12.31 22.56
N LYS A 155 8.26 -11.41 21.61
CA LYS A 155 7.66 -10.09 21.87
C LYS A 155 6.50 -9.82 20.93
N THR A 156 5.48 -9.17 21.44
CA THR A 156 4.30 -8.72 20.69
C THR A 156 4.52 -7.36 20.04
N ALA A 157 3.72 -7.04 19.02
CA ALA A 157 3.70 -5.70 18.39
C ALA A 157 3.45 -4.59 19.43
N GLN A 158 2.62 -4.88 20.44
CA GLN A 158 2.32 -3.94 21.52
C GLN A 158 3.54 -3.67 22.41
N GLU A 159 4.28 -4.71 22.81
CA GLU A 159 5.53 -4.57 23.60
C GLU A 159 6.62 -3.81 22.85
N LEU A 160 6.57 -3.89 21.51
CA LEU A 160 7.49 -3.21 20.61
C LEU A 160 7.01 -1.82 20.21
N ASN A 161 5.81 -1.39 20.64
CA ASN A 161 5.16 -0.14 20.23
C ASN A 161 5.00 -0.01 18.70
N ILE A 162 4.75 -1.13 18.02
CA ILE A 162 4.42 -1.18 16.60
C ILE A 162 2.94 -0.86 16.46
N PRO A 163 2.55 0.26 15.81
CA PRO A 163 1.14 0.57 15.61
C PRO A 163 0.50 -0.41 14.62
N PRO A 164 -0.80 -0.74 14.76
CA PRO A 164 -1.54 -1.37 13.69
C PRO A 164 -1.50 -0.46 12.47
N CYS A 165 -1.20 -1.04 11.31
CA CYS A 165 -0.96 -0.23 10.14
C CYS A 165 -1.20 -0.99 8.83
N GLY A 166 -1.57 -0.24 7.79
CA GLY A 166 -1.65 -0.69 6.41
C GLY A 166 -0.77 0.17 5.52
N GLU A 167 -0.25 -0.42 4.45
CA GLU A 167 0.57 0.27 3.47
C GLU A 167 0.14 -0.06 2.05
N PHE A 168 0.39 0.86 1.13
CA PHE A 168 0.24 0.66 -0.30
C PHE A 168 1.04 1.70 -1.08
N VAL A 169 1.21 1.51 -2.38
CA VAL A 169 1.82 2.47 -3.30
C VAL A 169 0.80 2.92 -4.33
N VAL A 170 0.77 4.21 -4.63
CA VAL A 170 -0.05 4.80 -5.69
C VAL A 170 0.85 5.19 -6.86
N GLY A 171 0.58 4.63 -8.03
CA GLY A 171 1.33 4.93 -9.26
C GLY A 171 0.91 4.03 -10.41
N SER A 172 1.52 4.20 -11.58
CA SER A 172 1.45 3.21 -12.66
C SER A 172 2.66 2.28 -12.60
N VAL A 173 2.53 1.05 -13.11
CA VAL A 173 3.63 0.08 -13.13
C VAL A 173 4.86 0.67 -13.85
N ASP A 174 4.64 1.30 -15.00
CA ASP A 174 5.70 1.89 -15.83
C ASP A 174 6.41 3.05 -15.13
N HIS A 175 5.69 3.86 -14.36
CA HIS A 175 6.31 4.95 -13.63
C HIS A 175 7.05 4.41 -12.39
N VAL A 176 6.40 3.55 -11.60
CA VAL A 176 6.96 3.00 -10.35
C VAL A 176 8.27 2.24 -10.61
N ARG A 177 8.36 1.45 -11.68
CA ARG A 177 9.61 0.70 -11.98
C ARG A 177 10.80 1.60 -12.30
N THR A 178 10.56 2.83 -12.76
CA THR A 178 11.64 3.79 -13.04
C THR A 178 12.06 4.60 -11.82
N TRP A 179 11.27 4.58 -10.74
CA TRP A 179 11.57 5.37 -9.56
C TRP A 179 12.94 5.06 -8.96
N PRO A 180 13.64 6.11 -8.47
CA PRO A 180 14.83 5.92 -7.66
C PRO A 180 14.46 5.30 -6.31
N GLU A 181 15.43 4.63 -5.68
CA GLU A 181 15.21 3.87 -4.43
C GLU A 181 14.58 4.69 -3.30
N TRP A 182 14.95 5.96 -3.16
CA TRP A 182 14.43 6.85 -2.11
C TRP A 182 12.92 7.15 -2.23
N MET A 183 12.27 6.79 -3.34
CA MET A 183 10.81 6.91 -3.50
C MET A 183 10.05 5.83 -2.75
N PHE A 184 10.69 4.71 -2.39
CA PHE A 184 10.06 3.58 -1.72
C PHE A 184 10.17 3.70 -0.20
N LEU A 185 9.35 2.92 0.52
CA LEU A 185 9.56 2.68 1.96
C LEU A 185 10.79 1.81 2.14
N ARG A 186 11.48 1.95 3.27
CA ARG A 186 12.62 1.08 3.60
C ARG A 186 12.18 -0.38 3.54
N GLY A 187 12.88 -1.19 2.74
CA GLY A 187 12.63 -2.64 2.64
C GLY A 187 11.51 -3.03 1.67
N LYS A 188 10.98 -2.07 0.88
CA LYS A 188 10.02 -2.31 -0.21
C LYS A 188 10.54 -1.79 -1.54
N GLY A 189 9.98 -2.29 -2.64
CA GLY A 189 10.32 -1.86 -4.01
C GLY A 189 11.49 -2.63 -4.62
N LYS A 190 12.38 -1.93 -5.34
CA LYS A 190 13.49 -2.55 -6.11
C LYS A 190 14.38 -3.50 -5.29
N GLN A 191 14.47 -3.29 -3.98
CA GLN A 191 15.33 -4.05 -3.08
C GLN A 191 14.74 -5.38 -2.61
N GLU A 192 13.41 -5.55 -2.64
CA GLU A 192 12.74 -6.80 -2.24
C GLU A 192 13.20 -7.97 -3.13
N LYS A 193 13.47 -7.69 -4.40
CA LYS A 193 14.02 -8.66 -5.35
C LYS A 193 15.48 -9.01 -5.16
N LEU A 194 16.23 -8.11 -4.56
CA LEU A 194 17.65 -8.32 -4.27
C LEU A 194 17.85 -9.01 -2.91
N GLY A 195 16.75 -9.35 -2.21
CA GLY A 195 16.81 -9.89 -0.86
C GLY A 195 17.39 -8.91 0.17
N VAL A 196 17.50 -7.63 -0.19
CA VAL A 196 18.08 -6.60 0.67
C VAL A 196 17.01 -6.13 1.65
N ARG A 197 17.14 -6.57 2.91
CA ARG A 197 16.34 -6.06 4.01
C ARG A 197 16.96 -4.76 4.52
N ASN A 198 16.37 -3.62 4.17
CA ASN A 198 16.76 -2.34 4.79
C ASN A 198 16.38 -2.32 6.27
N PRO A 199 17.07 -1.50 7.09
CA PRO A 199 16.63 -1.26 8.45
C PRO A 199 15.24 -0.62 8.44
N ALA A 200 14.28 -1.22 9.12
CA ALA A 200 12.96 -0.62 9.27
C ALA A 200 13.02 0.65 10.16
N TYR A 201 11.91 1.39 10.22
CA TYR A 201 11.81 2.57 11.06
C TYR A 201 11.81 2.19 12.55
N ARG A 202 12.51 2.99 13.35
CA ARG A 202 12.60 2.83 14.81
C ARG A 202 11.49 3.56 15.56
N SER A 203 10.80 4.49 14.90
CA SER A 203 9.70 5.25 15.46
C SER A 203 8.79 5.79 14.36
N VAL A 204 7.53 6.09 14.72
CA VAL A 204 6.58 6.78 13.83
C VAL A 204 7.13 8.13 13.37
N GLN A 205 7.80 8.87 14.25
CA GLN A 205 8.39 10.16 13.89
C GLN A 205 9.44 10.03 12.80
N GLN A 206 10.31 9.01 12.86
CA GLN A 206 11.32 8.77 11.83
C GLN A 206 10.67 8.49 10.46
N LEU A 207 9.59 7.71 10.42
CA LEU A 207 8.81 7.47 9.21
C LEU A 207 8.21 8.77 8.66
N VAL A 208 7.64 9.60 9.52
CA VAL A 208 7.05 10.89 9.16
C VAL A 208 8.10 11.86 8.60
N ASP A 209 9.26 11.95 9.24
CA ASP A 209 10.35 12.83 8.82
C ASP A 209 10.87 12.43 7.42
N GLU A 210 11.14 11.14 7.21
CA GLU A 210 11.58 10.64 5.90
C GLU A 210 10.50 10.80 4.82
N ALA A 211 9.22 10.64 5.18
CA ALA A 211 8.11 10.89 4.25
C ALA A 211 8.01 12.37 3.85
N ASN A 212 8.26 13.29 4.79
CA ASN A 212 8.31 14.72 4.51
C ASN A 212 9.49 15.09 3.61
N GLU A 213 10.68 14.53 3.88
CA GLU A 213 11.87 14.70 3.04
C GLU A 213 11.64 14.16 1.62
N ARG A 214 11.07 12.96 1.50
CA ARG A 214 10.67 12.38 0.21
C ARG A 214 9.72 13.31 -0.53
N ASN A 215 8.68 13.83 0.13
CA ASN A 215 7.74 14.75 -0.48
C ASN A 215 8.40 16.06 -0.95
N ALA A 216 9.28 16.65 -0.14
CA ALA A 216 10.02 17.84 -0.52
C ALA A 216 10.92 17.59 -1.74
N LYS A 217 11.58 16.43 -1.78
CA LYS A 217 12.44 16.02 -2.90
C LYS A 217 11.64 15.74 -4.17
N LYS A 218 10.47 15.10 -4.08
CA LYS A 218 9.54 14.92 -5.22
C LYS A 218 9.20 16.28 -5.86
N LYS A 219 8.81 17.25 -5.03
CA LYS A 219 8.47 18.61 -5.48
C LYS A 219 9.66 19.31 -6.14
N ALA A 220 10.85 19.18 -5.58
CA ALA A 220 12.07 19.78 -6.13
C ALA A 220 12.46 19.19 -7.50
N LEU A 221 12.10 17.93 -7.76
CA LEU A 221 12.42 17.21 -9.00
C LEU A 221 11.26 17.15 -10.01
N GLY A 222 10.09 17.71 -9.70
CA GLY A 222 8.91 17.66 -10.57
C GLY A 222 8.34 16.25 -10.77
N ILE A 223 8.45 15.39 -9.74
CA ILE A 223 7.86 14.04 -9.77
C ILE A 223 6.42 14.14 -9.28
N GLU A 224 5.47 14.02 -10.22
CA GLU A 224 4.01 13.99 -10.03
C GLU A 224 3.39 12.64 -10.41
#